data_AF-A0A0D0DYZ3-F1
#
_entry.id   AF-A0A0D0DYZ3-F1
#
_cell.length_a   1.000
_cell.length_b   1.000
_cell.length_c   1.000
_cell.angle_alpha   90.00
_cell.angle_beta   90.00
_cell.angle_gamma   90.00
#
_symmetry.space_group_name_H-M   'P 1'
#
loop_
_entity.id
_entity.type
_entity.pdbx_description
1 polymer ?
#
loop_
_entity_poly.entity_id
_entity_poly.type
_entity_poly.pdbx_seq_one_letter_code
_entity_poly.pdbx_strand_id
1 'polypeptide(L)'
;MDAQDSFQLYGAEAMKPNFHWVVHLWQQILDYGPVYNFWEFLSEQLNKVLKSSNSNNWMGRQVETSMMREFVRGAQIDSLAQGVYDATNSLVVKGILQCMINNSQEASGTVQDAATETAFDELASYLHVQPGPTVSSLQ
;
A
#
# COMPACT_ATOMS: atom_id res chain seq x y z
N MET A 1 15.76 29.36 11.97
CA MET A 1 14.74 30.30 12.49
C MET A 1 13.85 29.44 13.32
N ASP A 2 14.09 29.47 14.62
CA ASP A 2 13.54 28.48 15.52
C ASP A 2 12.09 28.86 15.85
N ALA A 3 11.26 27.92 16.30
CA ALA A 3 9.86 28.21 16.63
C ALA A 3 9.70 29.37 17.65
N GLN A 4 10.76 29.62 18.42
CA GLN A 4 10.87 30.74 19.36
C GLN A 4 10.96 32.11 18.66
N ASP A 5 11.64 32.20 17.51
CA ASP A 5 11.85 33.46 16.77
C ASP A 5 10.57 33.94 16.08
N SER A 6 9.80 33.00 15.51
CA SER A 6 8.51 33.30 14.89
C SER A 6 7.46 33.72 15.92
N PHE A 7 7.50 33.11 17.10
CA PHE A 7 6.64 33.48 18.23
C PHE A 7 6.91 34.90 18.72
N GLN A 8 8.18 35.33 18.77
CA GLN A 8 8.54 36.70 19.16
C GLN A 8 8.13 37.75 18.12
N LEU A 9 8.19 37.42 16.82
CA LEU A 9 7.90 38.37 15.74
C LEU A 9 6.40 38.57 15.50
N TYR A 10 5.60 37.51 15.61
CA TYR A 10 4.18 37.55 15.23
C TYR A 10 3.21 37.32 16.40
N GLY A 11 3.68 36.81 17.54
CA GLY A 11 2.86 36.49 18.70
C GLY A 11 2.06 35.19 18.55
N ALA A 12 1.67 34.61 19.69
CA ALA A 12 0.93 33.33 19.76
C ALA A 12 -0.38 33.35 18.97
N GLU A 13 -1.10 34.48 18.99
CA GLU A 13 -2.42 34.60 18.37
C GLU A 13 -2.37 34.60 16.83
N ALA A 14 -1.24 34.98 16.24
CA ALA A 14 -1.06 34.96 14.79
C ALA A 14 -0.64 33.58 14.25
N MET A 15 -0.20 32.67 15.13
CA MET A 15 0.36 31.38 14.73
C MET A 15 -0.75 30.35 14.52
N LYS A 16 -1.13 30.14 13.26
CA LYS A 16 -1.99 29.00 12.90
C LYS A 16 -1.21 27.69 13.02
N PRO A 17 -1.86 26.55 13.34
CA PRO A 17 -1.22 25.25 13.40
C PRO A 17 -0.36 24.92 12.16
N ASN A 18 -0.79 25.33 10.97
CA ASN A 18 -0.03 25.12 9.73
C ASN A 18 1.31 25.88 9.69
N PHE A 19 1.47 26.99 10.41
CA PHE A 19 2.74 27.72 10.51
C PHE A 19 3.74 27.03 11.44
N HIS A 20 3.26 26.27 12.43
CA HIS A 20 4.15 25.47 13.28
C HIS A 20 4.85 24.38 12.45
N TRP A 21 4.21 23.82 11.43
CA TRP A 21 4.80 22.78 10.58
C TRP A 21 6.04 23.25 9.80
N VAL A 22 6.10 24.54 9.46
CA VAL A 22 7.24 25.13 8.72
C VAL A 22 8.55 25.00 9.51
N VAL A 23 8.49 24.99 10.84
CA VAL A 23 9.70 24.89 11.68
C VAL A 23 10.35 23.51 11.62
N HIS A 24 9.56 22.48 11.28
CA HIS A 24 10.03 21.09 11.14
C HIS A 24 10.42 20.74 9.71
N LEU A 25 10.13 21.63 8.75
CA LEU A 25 10.30 21.37 7.32
C LEU A 25 11.75 21.05 6.95
N TRP A 26 12.71 21.70 7.60
CA TRP A 26 14.13 21.43 7.38
C TRP A 26 14.50 19.99 7.75
N GLN A 27 14.11 19.53 8.95
CA GLN A 27 14.34 18.17 9.41
C GLN A 27 13.67 17.16 8.46
N GLN A 28 12.42 17.44 8.09
CA GLN A 28 11.64 16.59 7.20
C GLN A 28 12.24 16.49 5.80
N ILE A 29 12.83 17.56 5.25
CA ILE A 29 13.50 17.51 3.96
C ILE A 29 14.74 16.61 4.01
N LEU A 30 15.47 16.61 5.13
CA LEU A 30 16.62 15.73 5.31
C LEU A 30 16.21 14.27 5.45
N ASP A 31 15.11 14.00 6.16
CA ASP A 31 14.64 12.65 6.43
C ASP A 31 13.88 12.02 5.24
N TYR A 32 13.06 12.80 4.54
CA TYR A 32 12.11 12.31 3.53
C TYR A 32 12.36 12.85 2.12
N GLY A 33 13.33 13.74 1.95
CA GLY A 33 13.62 14.37 0.67
C GLY A 33 12.70 15.55 0.33
N PRO A 34 12.56 15.92 -0.96
CA PRO A 34 11.81 17.11 -1.36
C PRO A 34 10.37 17.14 -0.84
N VAL A 35 9.94 18.30 -0.34
CA VAL A 35 8.61 18.53 0.26
C VAL A 35 7.46 17.99 -0.60
N TYR A 36 7.53 18.24 -1.90
CA TYR A 36 6.50 17.79 -2.84
C TYR A 36 6.37 16.27 -2.89
N ASN A 37 7.46 15.53 -2.70
CA ASN A 37 7.44 14.08 -2.81
C ASN A 37 6.67 13.41 -1.66
N PHE A 38 6.74 13.96 -0.44
CA PHE A 38 6.12 13.34 0.74
C PHE A 38 4.80 14.00 1.17
N TRP A 39 4.59 15.30 0.88
CA TRP A 39 3.42 16.03 1.41
C TRP A 39 2.20 15.92 0.47
N GLU A 40 2.32 16.38 -0.76
CA GLU A 40 1.16 16.52 -1.65
C GLU A 40 1.11 15.39 -2.66
N PHE A 41 2.24 15.02 -3.26
CA PHE A 41 2.25 14.19 -4.46
C PHE A 41 1.57 12.82 -4.27
N LEU A 42 1.93 12.08 -3.22
CA LEU A 42 1.33 10.76 -2.96
C LEU A 42 -0.16 10.86 -2.65
N SER A 43 -0.55 11.80 -1.76
CA SER A 43 -1.95 11.94 -1.36
C SER A 43 -2.84 12.41 -2.51
N GLU A 44 -2.37 13.32 -3.35
CA GLU A 44 -3.08 13.81 -4.53
C GLU A 44 -3.22 12.72 -5.60
N GLN A 45 -2.15 11.97 -5.86
CA GLN A 45 -2.17 10.86 -6.81
C GLN A 45 -3.12 9.75 -6.34
N LEU A 46 -3.08 9.39 -5.05
CA LEU A 46 -4.01 8.42 -4.47
C LEU A 46 -5.45 8.92 -4.57
N ASN A 47 -5.71 10.20 -4.26
CA ASN A 47 -7.03 10.80 -4.40
C ASN A 47 -7.53 10.77 -5.85
N LYS A 48 -6.65 11.00 -6.83
CA LYS A 48 -6.98 10.91 -8.25
C LYS A 48 -7.32 9.48 -8.66
N VAL A 49 -6.52 8.50 -8.23
CA VAL A 49 -6.79 7.07 -8.47
C VAL A 49 -8.13 6.66 -7.87
N LEU A 50 -8.36 6.98 -6.59
CA LEU A 50 -9.60 6.67 -5.88
C LEU A 50 -10.81 7.30 -6.57
N LYS A 51 -10.73 8.57 -6.98
CA LYS A 51 -11.81 9.26 -7.71
C LYS A 51 -12.02 8.73 -9.13
N SER A 52 -10.98 8.20 -9.77
CA SER A 52 -11.10 7.59 -11.11
C SER A 52 -11.70 6.18 -11.07
N SER A 53 -11.70 5.53 -9.89
CA SER A 53 -12.34 4.25 -9.72
C SER A 53 -13.86 4.40 -9.78
N ASN A 54 -14.52 3.62 -10.64
CA ASN A 54 -15.97 3.59 -10.72
C ASN A 54 -16.52 2.84 -9.50
N SER A 55 -16.86 3.56 -8.44
CA SER A 55 -17.75 3.02 -7.42
C SER A 55 -19.15 2.96 -8.03
N ASN A 56 -19.59 1.79 -8.51
CA ASN A 56 -20.90 1.56 -9.15
C ASN A 56 -22.10 1.86 -8.21
N ASN A 57 -22.21 3.07 -7.65
CA ASN A 57 -23.11 3.46 -6.57
C ASN A 57 -22.90 2.69 -5.24
N TRP A 58 -21.72 2.09 -5.05
CA TRP A 58 -21.39 1.34 -3.84
C TRP A 58 -21.03 2.29 -2.70
N MET A 59 -21.99 2.57 -1.82
CA MET A 59 -21.75 3.32 -0.58
C MET A 59 -21.12 2.44 0.52
N GLY A 60 -20.26 3.07 1.34
CA GLY A 60 -19.78 2.58 2.64
C GLY A 60 -18.71 1.50 2.58
N ARG A 61 -17.42 1.85 2.66
CA ARG A 61 -16.23 0.98 2.88
C ARG A 61 -16.04 -0.24 1.97
N GLN A 62 -16.94 -0.50 1.03
CA GLN A 62 -16.89 -1.68 0.17
C GLN A 62 -15.81 -1.56 -0.91
N VAL A 63 -15.51 -0.33 -1.37
CA VAL A 63 -14.40 -0.06 -2.29
C VAL A 63 -13.06 -0.42 -1.62
N GLU A 64 -12.83 0.03 -0.39
CA GLU A 64 -11.64 -0.32 0.41
C GLU A 64 -11.53 -1.84 0.60
N THR A 65 -12.63 -2.50 0.95
CA THR A 65 -12.67 -3.96 1.12
C THR A 65 -12.35 -4.69 -0.19
N SER A 66 -12.86 -4.21 -1.31
CA SER A 66 -12.56 -4.78 -2.63
C SER A 66 -11.09 -4.60 -2.99
N MET A 67 -10.54 -3.40 -2.79
CA MET A 67 -9.11 -3.13 -3.04
C MET A 67 -8.23 -4.02 -2.18
N MET A 68 -8.52 -4.15 -0.89
CA MET A 68 -7.77 -5.02 0.02
C MET A 68 -7.84 -6.50 -0.39
N ARG A 69 -9.02 -6.98 -0.81
CA ARG A 69 -9.19 -8.36 -1.30
C ARG A 69 -8.38 -8.62 -2.56
N GLU A 70 -8.38 -7.70 -3.52
CA GLU A 70 -7.60 -7.85 -4.74
C GLU A 70 -6.09 -7.78 -4.45
N PHE A 71 -5.65 -6.91 -3.54
CA PHE A 71 -4.26 -6.86 -3.08
C PHE A 71 -3.81 -8.19 -2.48
N VAL A 72 -4.57 -8.75 -1.54
CA VAL A 72 -4.25 -10.05 -0.92
C VAL A 72 -4.23 -11.16 -1.96
N ARG A 73 -5.19 -11.16 -2.90
CA ARG A 73 -5.23 -12.16 -3.97
C ARG A 73 -3.97 -12.07 -4.85
N GLY A 74 -3.54 -10.86 -5.23
CA GLY A 74 -2.31 -10.65 -5.98
C GLY A 74 -1.09 -11.19 -5.24
N ALA A 75 -0.92 -10.79 -3.98
CA ALA A 75 0.21 -11.25 -3.15
C ALA A 75 0.26 -12.78 -2.99
N GLN A 76 -0.90 -13.44 -2.86
CA GLN A 76 -0.97 -14.90 -2.79
C GLN A 76 -0.56 -15.56 -4.11
N ILE A 77 -0.97 -15.01 -5.25
CA ILE A 77 -0.58 -15.51 -6.57
C ILE A 77 0.92 -15.35 -6.78
N ASP A 78 1.50 -14.22 -6.37
CA ASP A 78 2.94 -13.99 -6.48
C ASP A 78 3.75 -14.94 -5.59
N SER A 79 3.31 -15.15 -4.35
CA SER A 79 3.93 -16.12 -3.44
C SER A 79 3.87 -17.54 -3.99
N LEU A 80 2.72 -17.95 -4.54
CA LEU A 80 2.56 -19.25 -5.18
C LEU A 80 3.47 -19.36 -6.42
N ALA A 81 3.52 -18.32 -7.26
CA ALA A 81 4.36 -18.29 -8.44
C ALA A 81 5.84 -18.46 -8.08
N GLN A 82 6.29 -17.79 -7.02
CA GLN A 82 7.66 -17.91 -6.51
C GLN A 82 7.94 -19.32 -5.97
N GLY A 83 7.04 -19.88 -5.15
CA GLY A 83 7.22 -21.23 -4.62
C GLY A 83 7.27 -22.31 -5.71
N VAL A 84 6.44 -22.18 -6.75
CA VAL A 84 6.45 -23.10 -7.90
C VAL A 84 7.69 -22.88 -8.76
N TYR A 85 8.17 -21.64 -8.89
CA TYR A 85 9.40 -21.32 -9.64
C TYR A 85 10.61 -22.03 -9.04
N ASP A 86 10.71 -22.07 -7.71
CA ASP A 86 11.81 -22.71 -7.00
C ASP A 86 11.72 -24.25 -7.05
N ALA A 87 10.50 -24.80 -7.02
CA ALA A 87 10.28 -26.25 -7.01
C ALA A 87 10.28 -26.91 -8.40
N THR A 88 10.07 -26.15 -9.47
CA THR A 88 9.93 -26.71 -10.82
C THR A 88 11.28 -26.91 -11.51
N ASN A 89 11.40 -27.97 -12.32
CA ASN A 89 12.56 -28.22 -13.19
C ASN A 89 12.28 -27.90 -14.67
N SER A 90 11.04 -27.53 -15.02
CA SER A 90 10.67 -27.20 -16.40
C SER A 90 11.08 -25.77 -16.74
N LEU A 91 11.98 -25.62 -17.70
CA LEU A 91 12.46 -24.31 -18.18
C LEU A 91 11.33 -23.45 -18.75
N VAL A 92 10.32 -24.07 -19.38
CA VAL A 92 9.15 -23.37 -19.93
C VAL A 92 8.29 -22.79 -18.81
N VAL A 93 8.05 -23.57 -17.75
CA VAL A 93 7.27 -23.12 -16.58
C VAL A 93 8.00 -22.01 -15.84
N LYS A 94 9.34 -22.13 -15.66
CA LYS A 94 10.14 -21.05 -15.09
C LYS A 94 10.05 -19.77 -15.89
N GLY A 95 10.14 -19.83 -17.23
CA GLY A 95 10.02 -18.67 -18.10
C GLY A 95 8.67 -17.94 -17.93
N ILE A 96 7.57 -18.70 -17.83
CA ILE A 96 6.23 -18.14 -17.61
C ILE A 96 6.12 -17.50 -16.22
N LEU A 97 6.56 -18.20 -15.17
CA LEU A 97 6.49 -17.69 -13.79
C LEU A 97 7.37 -16.45 -13.58
N GLN A 98 8.57 -16.43 -14.17
CA GLN A 98 9.44 -15.24 -14.16
C GLN A 98 8.73 -14.03 -14.76
N CYS A 99 8.02 -14.21 -15.88
CA CYS A 99 7.25 -13.15 -16.51
C CYS A 99 6.13 -12.66 -15.58
N MET A 100 5.39 -13.58 -14.95
CA MET A 100 4.32 -13.22 -14.01
C MET A 100 4.86 -12.44 -12.80
N ILE A 101 5.96 -12.90 -12.20
CA ILE A 101 6.60 -12.25 -11.06
C ILE A 101 7.10 -10.85 -11.45
N ASN A 102 7.81 -10.72 -12.58
CA ASN A 102 8.37 -9.42 -12.98
C ASN A 102 7.29 -8.39 -13.35
N ASN A 103 6.19 -8.80 -14.00
CA ASN A 103 5.10 -7.89 -14.37
C ASN A 103 4.26 -7.44 -13.16
N SER A 104 4.21 -8.22 -12.08
CA SER A 104 3.51 -7.83 -10.83
C SER A 104 4.18 -6.61 -10.15
N GLN A 105 5.50 -6.50 -10.25
CA GLN A 105 6.30 -5.50 -9.54
C GLN A 105 6.18 -4.10 -10.16
N GLU A 106 5.98 -4.01 -11.48
CA GLU A 106 5.80 -2.73 -12.16
C GLU A 106 4.49 -2.00 -11.75
N ALA A 107 3.47 -2.75 -11.31
CA ALA A 107 2.18 -2.18 -10.89
C ALA A 107 2.15 -1.77 -9.41
N SER A 108 3.07 -2.27 -8.57
CA SER A 108 3.00 -2.14 -7.10
C SER A 108 4.13 -1.31 -6.48
N GLY A 109 5.00 -0.74 -7.32
CA GLY A 109 6.19 0.00 -6.90
C GLY A 109 5.87 1.05 -5.82
N THR A 110 6.52 0.92 -4.66
CA THR A 110 6.37 1.66 -3.38
C THR A 110 5.51 0.95 -2.32
N VAL A 111 4.33 0.40 -2.63
CA VAL A 111 3.46 -0.25 -1.61
C VAL A 111 3.95 -1.65 -1.25
N GLN A 112 4.45 -2.39 -2.25
CA GLN A 112 5.01 -3.73 -2.05
C GLN A 112 6.25 -3.69 -1.13
N ASP A 113 7.17 -2.74 -1.38
CA ASP A 113 8.42 -2.59 -0.60
C ASP A 113 8.15 -2.26 0.88
N ALA A 114 7.09 -1.50 1.18
CA ALA A 114 6.68 -1.23 2.55
C ALA A 114 6.03 -2.46 3.22
N ALA A 115 5.32 -3.30 2.47
CA ALA A 115 4.65 -4.49 2.98
C ALA A 115 5.61 -5.66 3.25
N THR A 116 6.66 -5.79 2.44
CA THR A 116 7.71 -6.82 2.62
C THR A 116 8.53 -6.60 3.89
N GLU A 117 8.62 -5.35 4.36
CA GLU A 117 9.40 -5.00 5.56
C GLU A 117 8.68 -5.31 6.89
N THR A 118 7.35 -5.52 6.93
CA THR A 118 6.63 -5.59 8.22
C THR A 118 5.57 -6.66 8.47
N ALA A 119 5.00 -7.42 7.53
CA ALA A 119 3.74 -8.11 7.90
C ALA A 119 3.34 -9.40 7.17
N PHE A 120 4.24 -10.15 6.54
CA PHE A 120 3.80 -11.35 5.81
C PHE A 120 3.47 -12.56 6.70
N ASP A 121 4.15 -12.72 7.84
CA ASP A 121 3.96 -13.88 8.72
C ASP A 121 2.66 -13.77 9.54
N GLU A 122 2.24 -12.56 9.90
CA GLU A 122 1.04 -12.33 10.70
C GLU A 122 -0.24 -12.46 9.86
N LEU A 123 -0.24 -11.96 8.61
CA LEU A 123 -1.43 -11.99 7.73
C LEU A 123 -1.77 -13.43 7.28
N ALA A 124 -0.76 -14.27 7.08
CA ALA A 124 -0.94 -15.68 6.73
C ALA A 124 -1.62 -16.47 7.86
N SER A 125 -1.38 -16.11 9.12
CA SER A 125 -1.98 -16.77 10.29
C SER A 125 -3.50 -16.56 10.41
N TYR A 126 -4.01 -15.41 9.95
CA TYR A 126 -5.45 -15.10 9.97
C TYR A 126 -6.25 -15.78 8.84
N LEU A 127 -5.57 -16.41 7.88
CA LEU A 127 -6.17 -16.93 6.65
C LEU A 127 -6.41 -18.45 6.67
N HIS A 128 -6.45 -19.08 7.86
CA HIS A 128 -6.81 -20.49 8.01
C HIS A 128 -8.30 -20.71 7.65
N VAL A 129 -8.57 -20.85 6.36
CA VAL A 129 -9.89 -21.13 5.79
C VAL A 129 -10.35 -22.51 6.28
N GLN A 130 -11.35 -22.54 7.17
CA GLN A 130 -12.09 -23.75 7.48
C GLN A 130 -12.92 -24.14 6.25
N PRO A 131 -12.73 -25.32 5.65
CA PRO A 131 -13.62 -25.78 4.58
C PRO A 131 -15.02 -25.95 5.17
N GLY A 132 -15.98 -25.20 4.63
CA GLY A 132 -17.39 -25.31 5.01
C GLY A 132 -17.95 -26.72 4.77
N PRO A 133 -19.08 -27.09 5.40
CA PRO A 133 -19.55 -28.45 5.40
C PRO A 133 -19.94 -28.90 3.98
N THR A 134 -19.46 -30.08 3.59
CA THR A 134 -19.84 -30.74 2.33
C THR A 134 -21.31 -31.12 2.39
N VAL A 135 -22.15 -30.43 1.61
CA VAL A 135 -23.55 -30.79 1.43
C VAL A 135 -23.60 -32.07 0.58
N SER A 136 -23.89 -33.20 1.21
CA SER A 136 -24.20 -34.45 0.50
C SER A 136 -25.47 -34.28 -0.32
N SER A 137 -25.33 -34.42 -1.63
CA SER A 137 -26.43 -34.51 -2.58
C SER A 137 -27.30 -35.73 -2.27
N LEU A 138 -28.53 -35.48 -1.82
CA LEU A 138 -29.57 -36.49 -1.61
C LEU A 138 -30.14 -36.90 -2.97
N GLN A 139 -30.10 -38.21 -3.26
CA GLN A 139 -30.85 -38.89 -4.33
C GLN A 139 -32.35 -38.95 -3.99
#